data_AF-A0A3D2KN23-F1
#
_entry.id   AF-A0A3D2KN23-F1
#
_cell.length_a   1.000
_cell.length_b   1.000
_cell.length_c   1.000
_cell.angle_alpha   90.00
_cell.angle_beta   90.00
_cell.angle_gamma   90.00
#
_symmetry.space_group_name_H-M   'P 1'
#
loop_
_entity.id
_entity.type
_entity.pdbx_description
1 polymer ?
#
loop_
_entity_poly.entity_id
_entity_poly.type
_entity_poly.pdbx_seq_one_letter_code
_entity_poly.pdbx_strand_id
1 'polypeptide(L)'
;MLNSSIPARDAERRDGAEPEEDDPGGVDDVSKVYRLYLEIGAKDGWCMVHCPELPGVGFKAPSREIAVSLSPLRLEAELEWARRVGLEVEPAGNPPVEVVGAVTVDVPVAAGETEAISGPEMVPLDDEYLSFIRRHLEASRKTLLDLVKRLPDAAFGWRPGKGKRTIGEILGHIASAEAYYIVRLEPPEAVTKALWEQYAQPRLPILERLAEVRRLCLERLDELSDEDRQRTTRHEPHSETWTARKVLRRMAWHERYHTRQIETYLTT
;
A
#
# COMPACT_ATOMS: atom_id res chain seq x y z
N MET A 1 -25.52 22.67 90.93
CA MET A 1 -24.17 23.03 91.43
C MET A 1 -23.20 22.77 90.29
N LEU A 2 -22.89 23.79 89.48
CA LEU A 2 -21.59 24.49 89.44
C LEU A 2 -20.42 23.54 89.11
N ASN A 3 -19.99 23.54 87.84
CA ASN A 3 -18.75 24.16 87.29
C ASN A 3 -17.63 23.13 87.17
N SER A 4 -17.21 22.72 85.96
CA SER A 4 -16.13 23.29 85.11
C SER A 4 -15.13 22.13 84.91
N SER A 5 -14.54 21.85 83.75
CA SER A 5 -13.70 22.73 82.94
C SER A 5 -13.41 22.09 81.57
N ILE A 6 -13.22 22.93 80.55
CA ILE A 6 -12.64 22.65 79.22
C ILE A 6 -11.18 23.18 79.25
N PRO A 7 -10.19 22.51 78.61
CA PRO A 7 -9.70 22.85 77.25
C PRO A 7 -9.44 21.59 76.39
N ALA A 8 -9.84 21.48 75.11
CA ALA A 8 -9.41 22.14 73.87
C ALA A 8 -8.24 21.44 73.11
N ARG A 9 -8.48 21.26 71.78
CA ARG A 9 -7.58 20.92 70.65
C ARG A 9 -7.16 19.46 70.45
N ASP A 10 -7.01 18.90 69.26
CA ASP A 10 -7.38 19.21 67.87
C ASP A 10 -7.11 17.94 67.05
N ALA A 11 -7.76 17.84 65.87
CA ALA A 11 -7.30 17.18 64.65
C ALA A 11 -7.33 15.63 64.46
N GLU A 12 -8.07 15.26 63.41
CA GLU A 12 -7.77 14.24 62.37
C GLU A 12 -8.17 12.76 62.65
N ARG A 13 -9.18 12.25 61.91
CA ARG A 13 -9.11 11.40 60.68
C ARG A 13 -8.49 10.03 60.96
N ARG A 14 -8.96 8.88 60.49
CA ARG A 14 -10.00 8.36 59.59
C ARG A 14 -10.07 6.84 59.90
N ASP A 15 -11.15 6.17 59.50
CA ASP A 15 -11.12 4.86 58.79
C ASP A 15 -12.48 4.17 58.95
N GLY A 16 -13.38 4.50 58.02
CA GLY A 16 -14.52 3.67 57.66
C GLY A 16 -14.19 3.03 56.32
N ALA A 17 -14.26 1.70 56.28
CA ALA A 17 -14.09 0.91 55.08
C ALA A 17 -15.20 1.21 54.06
N GLU A 18 -14.82 1.39 52.80
CA GLU A 18 -15.73 1.38 51.64
C GLU A 18 -15.40 0.15 50.76
N PRO A 19 -16.40 -0.41 50.06
CA PRO A 19 -16.25 -1.65 49.32
C PRO A 19 -15.56 -1.42 47.96
N GLU A 20 -14.80 -2.43 47.51
CA GLU A 20 -14.26 -2.51 46.16
C GLU A 20 -15.41 -2.49 45.13
N GLU A 21 -15.50 -1.40 44.37
CA GLU A 21 -16.23 -1.38 43.11
C GLU A 21 -15.33 -1.97 42.03
N ASP A 22 -15.72 -3.13 41.50
CA ASP A 22 -15.23 -3.66 40.23
C ASP A 22 -15.54 -2.63 39.14
N ASP A 23 -14.50 -1.96 38.65
CA ASP A 23 -14.54 -1.13 37.43
C ASP A 23 -14.50 -2.05 36.20
N PRO A 24 -15.59 -2.21 35.43
CA PRO A 24 -15.50 -2.82 34.13
C PRO A 24 -15.01 -1.73 33.17
N GLY A 25 -13.74 -1.35 33.33
CA GLY A 25 -12.98 -0.57 32.37
C GLY A 25 -12.74 -1.39 31.11
N GLY A 26 -13.83 -1.75 30.43
CA GLY A 26 -13.82 -2.20 29.05
C GLY A 26 -13.35 -1.02 28.21
N VAL A 27 -12.05 -0.96 28.00
CA VAL A 27 -11.49 -0.23 26.87
C VAL A 27 -12.04 -0.96 25.64
N ASP A 28 -13.14 -0.46 25.10
CA ASP A 28 -13.49 -0.70 23.71
C ASP A 28 -12.33 -0.13 22.88
N ASP A 29 -11.27 -0.92 22.73
CA ASP A 29 -10.22 -0.70 21.75
C ASP A 29 -10.89 -0.89 20.40
N VAL A 30 -11.51 0.18 19.90
CA VAL A 30 -12.13 0.20 18.57
C VAL A 30 -10.98 0.17 17.57
N SER A 31 -10.45 -1.02 17.35
CA SER A 31 -9.44 -1.29 16.35
C SER A 31 -9.93 -0.76 15.01
N LYS A 32 -9.11 0.03 14.33
CA LYS A 32 -9.42 0.58 13.00
C LYS A 32 -9.90 -0.49 12.04
N VAL A 33 -11.03 -0.23 11.39
CA VAL A 33 -11.55 -1.04 10.29
C VAL A 33 -10.88 -0.61 8.98
N TYR A 34 -10.19 -1.54 8.32
CA TYR A 34 -9.54 -1.30 7.03
C TYR A 34 -10.50 -1.54 5.87
N ARG A 35 -10.58 -0.56 4.97
CA ARG A 35 -11.49 -0.61 3.83
C ARG A 35 -10.83 -1.26 2.63
N LEU A 36 -11.47 -2.29 2.11
CA LEU A 36 -11.01 -3.08 0.99
C LEU A 36 -11.79 -2.76 -0.27
N TYR A 37 -11.05 -2.65 -1.36
CA TYR A 37 -11.59 -2.59 -2.72
C TYR A 37 -11.16 -3.86 -3.45
N LEU A 38 -12.12 -4.52 -4.07
CA LEU A 38 -11.90 -5.73 -4.83
C LEU A 38 -12.00 -5.45 -6.32
N GLU A 39 -11.06 -5.99 -7.07
CA GLU A 39 -11.15 -6.13 -8.51
C GLU A 39 -11.38 -7.59 -8.85
N ILE A 40 -12.44 -7.90 -9.59
CA ILE A 40 -12.92 -9.27 -9.81
C ILE A 40 -12.90 -9.58 -11.30
N GLY A 41 -12.16 -10.61 -11.70
CA GLY A 41 -12.12 -11.04 -13.09
C GLY A 41 -13.45 -11.69 -13.50
N ALA A 42 -14.11 -11.15 -14.53
CA ALA A 42 -15.41 -11.62 -14.99
C ALA A 42 -15.38 -13.09 -15.46
N LYS A 43 -14.25 -13.51 -16.03
CA LYS A 43 -14.07 -14.84 -16.64
C LYS A 43 -13.45 -15.87 -15.71
N ASP A 44 -12.56 -15.46 -14.80
CA ASP A 44 -11.81 -16.37 -13.92
C ASP A 44 -12.27 -16.33 -12.45
N GLY A 45 -13.07 -15.34 -12.05
CA GLY A 45 -13.55 -15.16 -10.68
C GLY A 45 -12.45 -14.76 -9.68
N TRP A 46 -11.21 -14.61 -10.12
CA TRP A 46 -10.10 -14.22 -9.27
C TRP A 46 -10.28 -12.77 -8.83
N CYS A 47 -9.83 -12.50 -7.61
CA CYS A 47 -9.90 -11.20 -6.98
C CYS A 47 -8.48 -10.65 -6.80
N MET A 48 -8.28 -9.37 -7.13
CA MET A 48 -7.17 -8.57 -6.65
C MET A 48 -7.70 -7.67 -5.53
N VAL A 49 -7.04 -7.69 -4.37
CA VAL A 49 -7.41 -6.91 -3.19
C VAL A 49 -6.55 -5.66 -3.09
N HIS A 50 -7.18 -4.53 -2.80
CA HIS A 50 -6.52 -3.25 -2.56
C HIS A 50 -7.01 -2.62 -1.26
N CYS A 51 -6.11 -1.96 -0.53
CA CYS A 51 -6.43 -1.15 0.65
C CYS A 51 -5.79 0.24 0.48
N PRO A 52 -6.55 1.29 0.13
CA PRO A 52 -6.00 2.64 -0.08
C PRO A 52 -5.24 3.22 1.12
N GLU A 53 -5.65 2.85 2.34
CA GLU A 53 -5.00 3.25 3.59
C GLU A 53 -3.64 2.57 3.83
N LEU A 54 -3.39 1.44 3.15
CA LEU A 54 -2.12 0.73 3.16
C LEU A 54 -1.77 0.38 1.70
N PRO A 55 -1.29 1.34 0.90
CA PRO A 55 -1.22 1.20 -0.55
C PRO A 55 -0.19 0.18 -1.04
N GLY A 56 0.63 -0.39 -0.15
CA GLY A 56 1.46 -1.57 -0.43
C GLY A 56 0.69 -2.90 -0.41
N VAL A 57 -0.54 -2.91 0.10
CA VAL A 57 -1.44 -4.08 0.10
C VAL A 57 -1.98 -4.31 -1.30
N GLY A 58 -1.53 -5.42 -1.87
CA GLY A 58 -1.95 -5.92 -3.17
C GLY A 58 -1.71 -7.42 -3.20
N PHE A 59 -2.78 -8.21 -3.25
CA PHE A 59 -2.67 -9.66 -3.37
C PHE A 59 -3.85 -10.24 -4.13
N LYS A 60 -3.60 -11.40 -4.74
CA LYS A 60 -4.60 -12.14 -5.50
C LYS A 60 -5.17 -13.29 -4.70
N ALA A 61 -6.45 -13.57 -4.90
CA ALA A 61 -7.15 -14.72 -4.36
C ALA A 61 -8.10 -15.32 -5.41
N PRO A 62 -8.38 -16.63 -5.39
CA PRO A 62 -9.20 -17.29 -6.41
C PRO A 62 -10.70 -17.00 -6.31
N SER A 63 -11.17 -16.39 -5.22
CA SER A 63 -12.56 -15.95 -5.08
C SER A 63 -12.67 -14.78 -4.10
N ARG A 64 -13.84 -14.13 -4.07
CA ARG A 64 -14.16 -13.05 -3.13
C ARG A 64 -14.08 -13.53 -1.69
N GLU A 65 -14.60 -14.72 -1.40
CA GLU A 65 -14.64 -15.30 -0.05
C GLU A 65 -13.21 -15.53 0.45
N ILE A 66 -12.34 -16.07 -0.40
CA ILE A 66 -10.92 -16.31 -0.07
C ILE A 66 -10.16 -14.99 0.01
N ALA A 67 -10.48 -14.01 -0.83
CA ALA A 67 -9.90 -12.67 -0.75
C ALA A 67 -10.16 -12.03 0.62
N VAL A 68 -11.42 -12.06 1.08
CA VAL A 68 -11.82 -11.49 2.37
C VAL A 68 -11.20 -12.27 3.53
N SER A 69 -11.22 -13.62 3.49
CA SER A 69 -10.67 -14.43 4.59
C SER A 69 -9.15 -14.28 4.76
N LEU A 70 -8.42 -14.05 3.66
CA LEU A 70 -6.97 -13.80 3.70
C LEU A 70 -6.60 -12.35 4.04
N SER A 71 -7.55 -11.41 3.99
CA SER A 71 -7.25 -9.98 4.12
C SER A 71 -6.64 -9.60 5.47
N PRO A 72 -7.14 -10.06 6.64
CA PRO A 72 -6.55 -9.70 7.92
C PRO A 72 -5.08 -10.12 8.03
N LEU A 73 -4.74 -11.34 7.57
CA LEU A 73 -3.36 -11.84 7.55
C LEU A 73 -2.45 -10.99 6.65
N ARG A 74 -2.95 -10.60 5.47
CA ARG A 74 -2.18 -9.80 4.50
C ARG A 74 -2.00 -8.35 4.95
N LEU A 75 -2.98 -7.79 5.64
CA LEU A 75 -2.91 -6.47 6.24
C LEU A 75 -1.92 -6.46 7.41
N GLU A 76 -1.97 -7.46 8.30
CA GLU A 76 -1.02 -7.56 9.41
C GLU A 76 0.42 -7.58 8.91
N ALA A 77 0.73 -8.40 7.91
CA ALA A 77 2.07 -8.47 7.34
C ALA A 77 2.54 -7.12 6.75
N GLU A 78 1.64 -6.34 6.15
CA GLU A 78 1.99 -5.02 5.64
C GLU A 78 2.11 -3.97 6.76
N LEU A 79 1.29 -4.07 7.81
CA LEU A 79 1.40 -3.23 9.00
C LEU A 79 2.72 -3.48 9.74
N GLU A 80 3.10 -4.73 9.93
CA GLU A 80 4.40 -5.09 10.51
C GLU A 80 5.56 -4.54 9.68
N TRP A 81 5.49 -4.66 8.34
CA TRP A 81 6.47 -4.04 7.46
C TRP A 81 6.50 -2.53 7.64
N ALA A 82 5.35 -1.87 7.61
CA ALA A 82 5.22 -0.41 7.73
C ALA A 82 5.80 0.10 9.06
N ARG A 83 5.47 -0.54 10.18
CA ARG A 83 6.06 -0.25 11.51
C ARG A 83 7.58 -0.41 11.48
N ARG A 84 8.09 -1.51 10.91
CA ARG A 84 9.53 -1.80 10.83
C ARG A 84 10.31 -0.75 10.04
N VAL A 85 9.71 -0.19 9.00
CA VAL A 85 10.34 0.87 8.19
C VAL A 85 10.03 2.29 8.68
N GLY A 86 9.33 2.42 9.83
CA GLY A 86 9.06 3.71 10.47
C GLY A 86 7.92 4.50 9.85
N LEU A 87 7.00 3.86 9.11
CA LEU A 87 5.79 4.49 8.63
C LEU A 87 4.75 4.57 9.75
N GLU A 88 4.02 5.69 9.79
CA GLU A 88 2.91 5.88 10.71
C GLU A 88 1.74 5.00 10.28
N VAL A 89 1.46 3.98 11.09
CA VAL A 89 0.31 3.09 10.93
C VAL A 89 -0.32 2.84 12.28
N GLU A 90 -1.64 2.71 12.29
CA GLU A 90 -2.36 2.34 13.50
C GLU A 90 -2.07 0.87 13.85
N PRO A 91 -1.86 0.55 15.14
CA PRO A 91 -1.78 -0.83 15.58
C PRO A 91 -3.11 -1.52 15.28
N ALA A 92 -3.02 -2.72 14.72
CA ALA A 92 -4.13 -3.64 14.71
C ALA A 92 -3.50 -5.00 14.96
N GLY A 93 -4.03 -5.75 15.93
CA GLY A 93 -3.83 -7.20 15.99
C GLY A 93 -5.04 -7.82 15.33
N ASN A 94 -4.85 -8.49 14.19
CA ASN A 94 -5.96 -9.01 13.35
C ASN A 94 -6.93 -7.88 12.92
N PRO A 95 -6.49 -6.98 12.01
CA PRO A 95 -7.27 -5.81 11.62
C PRO A 95 -8.65 -6.21 11.09
N PRO A 96 -9.74 -5.66 11.65
CA PRO A 96 -11.06 -5.83 11.06
C PRO A 96 -11.07 -5.23 9.66
N VAL A 97 -11.79 -5.88 8.75
CA VAL A 97 -11.87 -5.47 7.34
C VAL A 97 -13.31 -5.30 6.90
N GLU A 98 -13.52 -4.34 6.00
CA GLU A 98 -14.80 -4.11 5.35
C GLU A 98 -14.58 -4.00 3.84
N VAL A 99 -15.34 -4.76 3.04
CA VAL A 99 -15.34 -4.58 1.58
C VAL A 99 -16.30 -3.46 1.22
N VAL A 100 -15.75 -2.29 0.93
CA VAL A 100 -16.53 -1.07 0.62
C VAL A 100 -16.72 -0.84 -0.88
N GLY A 101 -16.04 -1.63 -1.73
CA GLY A 101 -16.19 -1.54 -3.19
C GLY A 101 -15.72 -2.79 -3.90
N ALA A 102 -16.38 -3.12 -5.02
CA ALA A 102 -15.96 -4.17 -5.91
C ALA A 102 -16.22 -3.76 -7.37
N VAL A 103 -15.24 -4.01 -8.24
CA VAL A 103 -15.33 -3.73 -9.67
C VAL A 103 -15.06 -5.02 -10.43
N THR A 104 -15.98 -5.39 -11.33
CA THR A 104 -15.78 -6.52 -12.24
C THR A 104 -15.08 -6.04 -13.50
N VAL A 105 -14.04 -6.75 -13.93
CA VAL A 105 -13.20 -6.41 -15.09
C VAL A 105 -13.11 -7.57 -16.08
N ASP A 106 -12.90 -7.28 -17.36
CA ASP A 106 -12.78 -8.30 -18.42
C ASP A 106 -11.33 -8.71 -18.73
N VAL A 107 -10.45 -8.65 -17.72
CA VAL A 107 -9.06 -9.10 -17.80
C VAL A 107 -8.81 -10.31 -16.89
N PRO A 108 -7.84 -11.18 -17.21
CA PRO A 108 -7.47 -12.32 -16.38
C PRO A 108 -6.75 -11.89 -15.09
N VAL A 109 -7.53 -11.61 -14.04
CA VAL A 109 -7.01 -11.25 -12.71
C VAL A 109 -6.09 -12.33 -12.16
N ALA A 110 -6.35 -13.61 -12.45
CA ALA A 110 -5.47 -14.71 -12.09
C ALA A 110 -4.03 -14.52 -12.60
N ALA A 111 -3.87 -13.95 -13.79
CA ALA A 111 -2.56 -13.64 -14.40
C ALA A 111 -1.89 -12.40 -13.79
N GLY A 112 -2.61 -11.60 -13.00
CA GLY A 112 -2.14 -10.33 -12.47
C GLY A 112 -2.48 -9.13 -13.35
N GLU A 113 -3.35 -9.30 -14.33
CA GLU A 113 -3.93 -8.19 -15.07
C GLU A 113 -5.01 -7.52 -14.23
N THR A 114 -5.12 -6.20 -14.36
CA THR A 114 -5.91 -5.35 -13.47
C THR A 114 -6.14 -4.00 -14.13
N GLU A 115 -7.35 -3.48 -14.06
CA GLU A 115 -7.85 -2.30 -14.73
C GLU A 115 -8.81 -1.46 -13.87
N ALA A 116 -9.25 -2.01 -12.73
CA ALA A 116 -10.23 -1.36 -11.88
C ALA A 116 -9.77 0.03 -11.42
N ILE A 117 -10.77 0.89 -11.20
CA ILE A 117 -10.61 2.16 -10.50
C ILE A 117 -11.60 2.20 -9.34
N SER A 118 -11.10 2.56 -8.17
CA SER A 118 -11.86 2.67 -6.92
C SER A 118 -12.28 4.11 -6.66
N GLY A 119 -13.33 4.29 -5.86
CA GLY A 119 -13.82 5.63 -5.48
C GLY A 119 -12.73 6.57 -4.94
N PRO A 120 -11.86 6.13 -4.00
CA PRO A 120 -10.78 6.96 -3.47
C PRO A 120 -9.76 7.41 -4.52
N GLU A 121 -9.62 6.68 -5.64
CA GLU A 121 -8.73 7.05 -6.73
C GLU A 121 -9.33 8.13 -7.65
N MET A 122 -10.64 8.40 -7.56
CA MET A 122 -11.32 9.46 -8.33
C MET A 122 -11.20 10.84 -7.67
N VAL A 123 -10.76 10.90 -6.41
CA VAL A 123 -10.52 12.18 -5.72
C VAL A 123 -9.29 12.85 -6.36
N PRO A 124 -9.34 14.16 -6.66
CA PRO A 124 -8.16 14.90 -7.13
C PRO A 124 -6.94 14.68 -6.23
N LEU A 125 -5.75 14.67 -6.82
CA LEU A 125 -4.52 14.56 -6.04
C LEU A 125 -4.29 15.84 -5.23
N ASP A 126 -4.27 15.71 -3.91
CA ASP A 126 -3.88 16.76 -2.98
C ASP A 126 -2.47 16.52 -2.42
N ASP A 127 -1.90 17.54 -1.77
CA ASP A 127 -0.54 17.48 -1.24
C ASP A 127 -0.43 16.51 -0.04
N GLU A 128 -1.51 16.31 0.72
CA GLU A 128 -1.54 15.36 1.84
C GLU A 128 -1.38 13.92 1.34
N TYR A 129 -2.17 13.52 0.35
CA TYR A 129 -2.05 12.20 -0.27
C TYR A 129 -0.72 12.03 -1.00
N LEU A 130 -0.23 13.07 -1.67
CA LEU A 130 1.08 13.03 -2.32
C LEU A 130 2.21 12.80 -1.30
N SER A 131 2.19 13.51 -0.16
CA SER A 131 3.14 13.32 0.93
C SER A 131 3.03 11.92 1.53
N PHE A 132 1.81 11.45 1.81
CA PHE A 132 1.54 10.11 2.31
C PHE A 132 2.12 9.02 1.39
N ILE A 133 1.81 9.05 0.10
CA ILE A 133 2.25 8.00 -0.81
C ILE A 133 3.75 8.10 -1.12
N ARG A 134 4.36 9.30 -1.12
CA ARG A 134 5.81 9.47 -1.29
C ARG A 134 6.59 8.76 -0.19
N ARG A 135 6.18 8.90 1.08
CA ARG A 135 6.79 8.17 2.21
C ARG A 135 6.75 6.66 1.99
N HIS A 136 5.62 6.14 1.48
CA HIS A 136 5.48 4.71 1.18
C HIS A 136 6.32 4.26 0.00
N LEU A 137 6.38 5.04 -1.08
CA LEU A 137 7.22 4.74 -2.25
C LEU A 137 8.71 4.75 -1.90
N GLU A 138 9.15 5.69 -1.06
CA GLU A 138 10.52 5.77 -0.55
C GLU A 138 10.86 4.54 0.31
N ALA A 139 10.03 4.24 1.31
CA ALA A 139 10.22 3.10 2.19
C ALA A 139 10.21 1.76 1.43
N SER A 140 9.32 1.64 0.43
CA SER A 140 9.24 0.48 -0.46
C SER A 140 10.53 0.31 -1.28
N ARG A 141 11.01 1.38 -1.92
CA ARG A 141 12.25 1.34 -2.72
C ARG A 141 13.45 1.03 -1.86
N LYS A 142 13.55 1.65 -0.68
CA LYS A 142 14.62 1.37 0.28
C LYS A 142 14.61 -0.11 0.68
N THR A 143 13.44 -0.67 1.00
CA THR A 143 13.29 -2.10 1.33
C THR A 143 13.78 -2.99 0.19
N LEU A 144 13.35 -2.72 -1.06
CA LEU A 144 13.77 -3.47 -2.24
C LEU A 144 15.29 -3.41 -2.45
N LEU A 145 15.88 -2.21 -2.37
CA LEU A 145 17.31 -2.02 -2.56
C LEU A 145 18.13 -2.68 -1.45
N ASP A 146 17.70 -2.57 -0.20
CA ASP A 146 18.36 -3.22 0.94
C ASP A 146 18.31 -4.75 0.82
N LEU A 147 17.26 -5.31 0.22
CA LEU A 147 17.15 -6.73 -0.08
C LEU A 147 18.16 -7.15 -1.15
N VAL A 148 18.15 -6.49 -2.32
CA VAL A 148 18.96 -6.93 -3.47
C VAL A 148 20.45 -6.60 -3.35
N LYS A 149 20.83 -5.56 -2.59
CA LYS A 149 22.24 -5.22 -2.33
C LYS A 149 23.01 -6.31 -1.58
N ARG A 150 22.30 -7.20 -0.88
CA ARG A 150 22.91 -8.30 -0.10
C ARG A 150 23.08 -9.58 -0.93
N LEU A 151 22.58 -9.59 -2.17
CA LEU A 151 22.60 -10.78 -3.02
C LEU A 151 23.90 -10.85 -3.84
N PRO A 152 24.45 -12.06 -4.07
CA PRO A 152 25.54 -12.23 -5.01
C PRO A 152 25.06 -12.00 -6.45
N ASP A 153 25.94 -11.55 -7.35
CA ASP A 153 25.62 -11.23 -8.75
C ASP A 153 24.89 -12.38 -9.48
N ALA A 154 25.27 -13.62 -9.20
CA ALA A 154 24.64 -14.80 -9.79
C ALA A 154 23.13 -14.92 -9.46
N ALA A 155 22.67 -14.36 -8.34
CA ALA A 155 21.26 -14.39 -7.95
C ALA A 155 20.37 -13.59 -8.91
N PHE A 156 20.89 -12.55 -9.57
CA PHE A 156 20.11 -11.74 -10.52
C PHE A 156 19.69 -12.54 -11.76
N GLY A 157 20.51 -13.51 -12.17
CA GLY A 157 20.25 -14.43 -13.28
C GLY A 157 19.53 -15.73 -12.89
N TRP A 158 19.42 -16.02 -11.60
CA TRP A 158 18.78 -17.24 -11.12
C TRP A 158 17.26 -17.22 -11.35
N ARG A 159 16.71 -18.39 -11.70
CA ARG A 159 15.29 -18.58 -11.99
C ARG A 159 14.72 -19.70 -11.12
N PRO A 160 13.62 -19.48 -10.37
CA PRO A 160 13.03 -20.50 -9.49
C PRO A 160 12.29 -21.61 -10.25
N GLY A 161 12.02 -21.42 -11.54
CA GLY A 161 11.35 -22.43 -12.35
C GLY A 161 10.92 -21.92 -13.72
N LYS A 162 10.43 -22.85 -14.55
CA LYS A 162 9.92 -22.53 -15.89
C LYS A 162 8.76 -21.52 -15.81
N GLY A 163 8.81 -20.49 -16.64
CA GLY A 163 7.77 -19.46 -16.71
C GLY A 163 7.78 -18.43 -15.56
N LYS A 164 8.75 -18.49 -14.62
CA LYS A 164 8.93 -17.50 -13.56
C LYS A 164 10.03 -16.52 -13.94
N ARG A 165 9.88 -15.23 -13.65
CA ARG A 165 10.92 -14.23 -13.88
C ARG A 165 12.14 -14.45 -12.96
N THR A 166 13.36 -14.12 -13.43
CA THR A 166 14.53 -13.97 -12.55
C THR A 166 14.42 -12.73 -11.67
N ILE A 167 15.29 -12.59 -10.67
CA ILE A 167 15.33 -11.35 -9.86
C ILE A 167 15.62 -10.14 -10.76
N GLY A 168 16.61 -10.22 -11.65
CA GLY A 168 16.92 -9.13 -12.59
C GLY A 168 15.74 -8.78 -13.51
N GLU A 169 14.99 -9.76 -13.99
CA GLU A 169 13.77 -9.54 -14.79
C GLU A 169 12.64 -8.90 -13.97
N ILE A 170 12.50 -9.26 -12.69
CA ILE A 170 11.52 -8.62 -11.78
C ILE A 170 11.90 -7.15 -11.57
N LEU A 171 13.16 -6.85 -11.28
CA LEU A 171 13.63 -5.47 -11.12
C LEU A 171 13.39 -4.65 -12.40
N GLY A 172 13.70 -5.24 -13.56
CA GLY A 172 13.48 -4.59 -14.85
C GLY A 172 11.99 -4.35 -15.12
N HIS A 173 11.14 -5.26 -14.68
CA HIS A 173 9.69 -5.13 -14.77
C HIS A 173 9.13 -4.03 -13.87
N ILE A 174 9.63 -3.90 -12.63
CA ILE A 174 9.25 -2.79 -11.73
C ILE A 174 9.54 -1.44 -12.39
N ALA A 175 10.77 -1.25 -12.90
CA ALA A 175 11.13 -0.02 -13.60
C ALA A 175 10.25 0.24 -14.84
N SER A 176 10.05 -0.78 -15.69
CA SER A 176 9.15 -0.64 -16.85
C SER A 176 7.71 -0.29 -16.46
N ALA A 177 7.21 -0.84 -15.35
CA ALA A 177 5.86 -0.60 -14.86
C ALA A 177 5.68 0.81 -14.29
N GLU A 178 6.65 1.35 -13.56
CA GLU A 178 6.62 2.74 -13.08
C GLU A 178 6.59 3.73 -14.25
N ALA A 179 7.47 3.54 -15.23
CA ALA A 179 7.46 4.31 -16.47
C ALA A 179 6.15 4.13 -17.24
N TYR A 180 5.57 2.92 -17.22
CA TYR A 180 4.25 2.69 -17.78
C TYR A 180 3.23 3.54 -17.04
N TYR A 181 3.12 3.48 -15.71
CA TYR A 181 2.09 4.20 -14.98
C TYR A 181 2.18 5.73 -15.15
N ILE A 182 3.37 6.31 -15.07
CA ILE A 182 3.51 7.78 -15.12
C ILE A 182 3.03 8.38 -16.45
N VAL A 183 3.33 7.72 -17.57
CA VAL A 183 2.91 8.26 -18.88
C VAL A 183 1.40 8.16 -19.11
N ARG A 184 0.64 7.47 -18.24
CA ARG A 184 -0.83 7.45 -18.32
C ARG A 184 -1.44 8.76 -17.81
N LEU A 185 -0.68 9.61 -17.13
CA LEU A 185 -1.14 10.96 -16.80
C LEU A 185 -1.27 11.84 -18.05
N GLU A 186 -0.61 11.45 -19.13
CA GLU A 186 -0.66 12.17 -20.39
C GLU A 186 -1.87 11.72 -21.25
N PRO A 187 -2.42 12.63 -22.08
CA PRO A 187 -3.47 12.28 -23.03
C PRO A 187 -3.04 11.12 -23.96
N PRO A 188 -3.97 10.24 -24.35
CA PRO A 188 -3.70 9.00 -25.10
C PRO A 188 -3.26 9.22 -26.57
N GLU A 189 -2.77 10.39 -26.93
CA GLU A 189 -2.21 10.66 -28.25
C GLU A 189 -0.94 9.80 -28.47
N ALA A 190 -0.53 9.64 -29.74
CA ALA A 190 0.59 8.79 -30.19
C ALA A 190 1.94 9.05 -29.46
N VAL A 191 2.01 10.16 -28.71
CA VAL A 191 3.11 10.58 -27.84
C VAL A 191 3.35 9.61 -26.66
N THR A 192 2.32 8.89 -26.19
CA THR A 192 2.42 8.01 -25.00
C THR A 192 3.47 6.90 -25.15
N LYS A 193 3.63 6.33 -26.36
CA LYS A 193 4.64 5.30 -26.61
C LYS A 193 6.06 5.87 -26.56
N ALA A 194 6.29 7.00 -27.21
CA ALA A 194 7.59 7.66 -27.23
C ALA A 194 8.01 8.12 -25.82
N LEU A 195 7.05 8.66 -25.06
CA LEU A 195 7.26 8.99 -23.65
C LEU A 195 7.59 7.74 -22.84
N TRP A 196 6.89 6.63 -23.03
CA TRP A 196 7.21 5.42 -22.29
C TRP A 196 8.65 4.96 -22.55
N GLU A 197 9.12 4.99 -23.79
CA GLU A 197 10.51 4.66 -24.13
C GLU A 197 11.51 5.61 -23.46
N GLN A 198 11.19 6.90 -23.37
CA GLN A 198 11.99 7.89 -22.65
C GLN A 198 12.01 7.62 -21.14
N TYR A 199 10.88 7.33 -20.51
CA TYR A 199 10.81 7.08 -19.07
C TYR A 199 11.34 5.70 -18.69
N ALA A 200 11.25 4.70 -19.56
CA ALA A 200 11.58 3.31 -19.22
C ALA A 200 13.10 3.07 -19.10
N GLN A 201 13.94 3.92 -19.67
CA GLN A 201 15.41 3.89 -19.54
C GLN A 201 16.04 2.49 -19.69
N PRO A 202 15.70 1.70 -20.72
CA PRO A 202 16.05 0.28 -20.79
C PRO A 202 17.55 -0.02 -20.97
N ARG A 203 18.35 1.01 -21.29
CA ARG A 203 19.79 0.87 -21.55
C ARG A 203 20.67 1.04 -20.29
N LEU A 204 20.09 1.52 -19.18
CA LEU A 204 20.82 1.68 -17.93
C LEU A 204 21.04 0.34 -17.21
N PRO A 205 22.14 0.17 -16.47
CA PRO A 205 22.31 -0.93 -15.52
C PRO A 205 21.13 -1.03 -14.55
N ILE A 206 20.71 -2.23 -14.16
CA ILE A 206 19.38 -2.43 -13.58
C ILE A 206 19.10 -1.64 -12.29
N LEU A 207 20.10 -1.48 -11.42
CA LEU A 207 19.95 -0.71 -10.18
C LEU A 207 19.91 0.81 -10.45
N GLU A 208 20.71 1.29 -11.40
CA GLU A 208 20.68 2.68 -11.87
C GLU A 208 19.35 2.97 -12.56
N ARG A 209 18.85 2.03 -13.36
CA ARG A 209 17.55 2.11 -14.03
C ARG A 209 16.42 2.28 -13.03
N LEU A 210 16.39 1.49 -11.96
CA LEU A 210 15.37 1.65 -10.90
C LEU A 210 15.41 3.07 -10.33
N ALA A 211 16.60 3.54 -9.94
CA ALA A 211 16.77 4.87 -9.36
C ALA A 211 16.31 5.98 -10.32
N GLU A 212 16.74 5.91 -11.57
CA GLU A 212 16.45 6.93 -12.58
C GLU A 212 14.97 6.98 -12.95
N VAL A 213 14.33 5.83 -13.19
CA VAL A 213 12.89 5.81 -13.50
C VAL A 213 12.09 6.41 -12.35
N ARG A 214 12.41 6.06 -11.09
CA ARG A 214 11.70 6.64 -9.94
C ARG A 214 11.90 8.14 -9.83
N ARG A 215 13.13 8.63 -10.05
CA ARG A 215 13.44 10.06 -10.04
C ARG A 215 12.58 10.79 -11.07
N LEU A 216 12.56 10.33 -12.32
CA LEU A 216 11.75 10.91 -13.40
C LEU A 216 10.25 10.89 -13.07
N CYS A 217 9.74 9.80 -12.48
CA CYS A 217 8.34 9.73 -12.06
C CYS A 217 8.02 10.76 -10.97
N LEU A 218 8.88 10.91 -9.96
CA LEU A 218 8.69 11.87 -8.88
C LEU A 218 8.79 13.32 -9.35
N GLU A 219 9.69 13.63 -10.29
CA GLU A 219 9.80 14.94 -10.93
C GLU A 219 8.53 15.28 -11.70
N ARG A 220 8.03 14.35 -12.52
CA ARG A 220 6.77 14.57 -13.25
C ARG A 220 5.58 14.83 -12.31
N LEU A 221 5.56 14.17 -11.15
CA LEU A 221 4.54 14.38 -10.11
C LEU A 221 4.65 15.77 -9.47
N ASP A 222 5.86 16.29 -9.30
CA ASP A 222 6.10 17.65 -8.77
C ASP A 222 5.70 18.74 -9.77
N GLU A 223 5.67 18.42 -11.06
CA GLU A 223 5.25 19.31 -12.15
C GLU A 223 3.75 19.27 -12.45
N LEU A 224 2.95 18.48 -11.72
CA LEU A 224 1.50 18.40 -11.97
C LEU A 224 0.80 19.72 -11.62
N SER A 225 0.15 20.31 -12.62
CA SER A 225 -0.79 21.42 -12.42
C SER A 225 -2.06 20.98 -11.68
N ASP A 226 -2.85 21.94 -11.19
CA ASP A 226 -4.18 21.64 -10.61
C ASP A 226 -5.10 20.93 -11.60
N GLU A 227 -4.98 21.24 -12.89
CA GLU A 227 -5.70 20.56 -13.96
C GLU A 227 -5.22 19.10 -14.08
N ASP A 228 -3.91 18.87 -14.09
CA ASP A 228 -3.34 17.51 -14.16
C ASP A 228 -3.77 16.66 -12.96
N ARG A 229 -3.80 17.25 -11.76
CA ARG A 229 -4.21 16.58 -10.51
C ARG A 229 -5.66 16.14 -10.50
N GLN A 230 -6.52 16.80 -11.28
CA GLN A 230 -7.95 16.48 -11.45
C GLN A 230 -8.23 15.64 -12.69
N ARG A 231 -7.28 15.58 -13.64
CA ARG A 231 -7.49 14.94 -14.94
C ARG A 231 -7.70 13.44 -14.79
N THR A 232 -8.63 12.94 -15.58
CA THR A 232 -8.81 11.52 -15.86
C THR A 232 -8.45 11.26 -17.32
N THR A 233 -7.63 10.24 -17.57
CA THR A 233 -7.28 9.79 -18.92
C THR A 233 -7.81 8.39 -19.17
N ARG A 234 -7.96 8.02 -20.45
CA ARG A 234 -8.39 6.68 -20.87
C ARG A 234 -7.44 6.16 -21.93
N HIS A 235 -6.96 4.94 -21.76
CA HIS A 235 -5.95 4.35 -22.65
C HIS A 235 -6.44 3.01 -23.22
N GLU A 236 -6.23 2.82 -24.52
CA GLU A 236 -6.50 1.57 -25.24
C GLU A 236 -5.47 0.47 -24.88
N PRO A 237 -5.79 -0.84 -25.02
CA PRO A 237 -6.93 -1.42 -25.75
C PRO A 237 -8.22 -1.67 -24.92
N HIS A 238 -8.21 -1.39 -23.62
CA HIS A 238 -9.34 -1.71 -22.74
C HIS A 238 -10.07 -0.46 -22.22
N SER A 239 -9.75 0.71 -22.78
CA SER A 239 -10.24 2.02 -22.33
C SER A 239 -10.07 2.24 -20.81
N GLU A 240 -8.96 1.71 -20.27
CA GLU A 240 -8.67 1.74 -18.83
C GLU A 240 -8.59 3.18 -18.36
N THR A 241 -9.28 3.48 -17.26
CA THR A 241 -9.32 4.82 -16.67
C THR A 241 -8.14 5.03 -15.73
N TRP A 242 -7.45 6.15 -15.86
CA TRP A 242 -6.28 6.52 -15.07
C TRP A 242 -6.45 7.90 -14.43
N THR A 243 -6.02 8.01 -13.18
CA THR A 243 -5.94 9.24 -12.39
C THR A 243 -4.58 9.29 -11.71
N ALA A 244 -4.17 10.47 -11.23
CA ALA A 244 -2.93 10.62 -10.47
C ALA A 244 -2.88 9.70 -9.23
N ARG A 245 -3.99 9.59 -8.47
CA ARG A 245 -4.06 8.68 -7.32
C ARG A 245 -3.93 7.21 -7.73
N LYS A 246 -4.55 6.79 -8.84
CA LYS A 246 -4.40 5.42 -9.36
C LYS A 246 -2.95 5.14 -9.75
N VAL A 247 -2.29 6.04 -10.49
CA VAL A 247 -0.86 5.89 -10.86
C VAL A 247 -0.01 5.66 -9.60
N LEU A 248 -0.16 6.53 -8.61
CA LEU A 248 0.60 6.50 -7.35
C LEU A 248 0.37 5.21 -6.55
N ARG A 249 -0.90 4.80 -6.39
CA ARG A 249 -1.21 3.51 -5.76
C ARG A 249 -0.62 2.35 -6.54
N ARG A 250 -0.72 2.36 -7.89
CA ARG A 250 -0.21 1.30 -8.77
C ARG A 250 1.29 1.10 -8.60
N MET A 251 2.04 2.19 -8.51
CA MET A 251 3.48 2.14 -8.21
C MET A 251 3.74 1.49 -6.83
N ALA A 252 3.04 1.93 -5.79
CA ALA A 252 3.25 1.45 -4.43
C ALA A 252 2.94 -0.05 -4.26
N TRP A 253 1.74 -0.50 -4.63
CA TRP A 253 1.38 -1.91 -4.45
C TRP A 253 2.23 -2.82 -5.34
N HIS A 254 2.54 -2.42 -6.58
CA HIS A 254 3.24 -3.26 -7.55
C HIS A 254 4.69 -3.52 -7.14
N GLU A 255 5.41 -2.48 -6.69
CA GLU A 255 6.76 -2.65 -6.16
C GLU A 255 6.76 -3.52 -4.89
N ARG A 256 5.82 -3.30 -3.97
CA ARG A 256 5.68 -4.11 -2.75
C ARG A 256 5.34 -5.56 -3.07
N TYR A 257 4.45 -5.80 -4.03
CA TYR A 257 4.11 -7.14 -4.52
C TYR A 257 5.33 -7.88 -5.06
N HIS A 258 6.13 -7.23 -5.91
CA HIS A 258 7.33 -7.84 -6.48
C HIS A 258 8.48 -7.95 -5.49
N THR A 259 8.58 -7.06 -4.50
CA THR A 259 9.52 -7.20 -3.38
C THR A 259 9.21 -8.47 -2.59
N ARG A 260 7.94 -8.71 -2.22
CA ARG A 260 7.50 -9.95 -1.57
C ARG A 260 7.75 -11.20 -2.43
N GLN A 261 7.61 -11.07 -3.75
CA GLN A 261 7.95 -12.15 -4.67
C GLN A 261 9.44 -12.51 -4.61
N ILE A 262 10.33 -11.50 -4.57
CA ILE A 262 11.78 -11.73 -4.40
C ILE A 262 12.06 -12.33 -3.03
N GLU A 263 11.45 -11.83 -1.95
CA GLU A 263 11.60 -12.43 -0.61
C GLU A 263 11.22 -13.91 -0.60
N THR A 264 10.13 -14.28 -1.27
CA THR A 264 9.70 -15.68 -1.42
C THR A 264 10.73 -16.53 -2.17
N TYR A 265 11.38 -15.97 -3.19
CA TYR A 265 12.43 -16.67 -3.93
C TYR A 265 13.69 -16.96 -3.09
N LEU A 266 13.91 -16.16 -2.04
CA LEU A 266 15.09 -16.27 -1.17
C LEU A 266 14.85 -17.18 0.03
N THR A 267 13.61 -17.58 0.29
CA THR A 267 13.24 -18.49 1.38
C THR A 267 12.93 -19.91 0.91
N THR A 268 12.87 -20.13 -0.41
CA THR A 268 12.74 -21.45 -1.06
C THR A 268 14.10 -22.06 -1.37
#